data_AF-A0A7C3JPQ4-F1
#
_entry.id   AF-A0A7C3JPQ4-F1
#
_cell.length_a   1.000
_cell.length_b   1.000
_cell.length_c   1.000
_cell.angle_alpha   90.00
_cell.angle_beta   90.00
_cell.angle_gamma   90.00
#
_symmetry.space_group_name_H-M   'P 1'
#
loop_
_entity.id
_entity.type
_entity.pdbx_description
1 polymer ?
#
loop_
_entity_poly.entity_id
_entity_poly.type
_entity_poly.pdbx_seq_one_letter_code
_entity_poly.pdbx_strand_id
1 'polypeptide(L)'
;MPLTIEHSHCGHRQSWIRAVGAAVKDGKLEDDDVRPHDLRRTAITRWTTFGIPRDIVMIASGHKRGSVHDGYLNFSDEQLVSAFESAGLISTPKAKPVKSKAAV
;
A
#
# COMPACT_ATOMS: atom_id res chain seq x y z
N MET A 1 -23.13 -21.30 5.74
CA MET A 1 -24.33 -20.88 4.99
C MET A 1 -23.86 -20.29 3.68
N PRO A 2 -24.23 -20.84 2.50
CA PRO A 2 -23.82 -20.24 1.24
C PRO A 2 -24.60 -18.95 1.01
N LEU A 3 -23.89 -17.83 0.86
CA LEU A 3 -24.48 -16.54 0.56
C LEU A 3 -24.89 -16.53 -0.92
N THR A 4 -26.20 -16.46 -1.16
CA THR A 4 -26.78 -16.19 -2.48
C THR A 4 -26.34 -14.80 -2.96
N ILE A 5 -25.52 -14.77 -4.00
CA ILE A 5 -25.18 -13.55 -4.73
C ILE A 5 -26.46 -13.10 -5.46
N GLU A 6 -27.17 -12.11 -4.91
CA GLU A 6 -28.30 -11.49 -5.59
C GLU A 6 -27.83 -10.83 -6.90
N HIS A 7 -28.33 -11.38 -8.02
CA HIS A 7 -28.02 -10.92 -9.36
C HIS A 7 -28.63 -9.54 -9.63
N SER A 8 -27.81 -8.49 -9.45
CA SER A 8 -28.12 -7.14 -9.92
C SER A 8 -28.29 -7.13 -11.45
N HIS A 9 -29.40 -6.57 -11.92
CA HIS A 9 -29.94 -6.65 -13.28
C HIS A 9 -29.23 -5.79 -14.34
N CYS A 10 -28.02 -5.27 -14.10
CA CYS A 10 -27.26 -4.55 -15.13
C CYS A 10 -26.18 -5.44 -15.76
N GLY A 11 -26.34 -5.78 -17.04
CA GLY A 11 -25.46 -6.72 -17.76
C GLY A 11 -23.97 -6.34 -17.78
N HIS A 12 -23.64 -5.05 -17.64
CA HIS A 12 -22.25 -4.57 -17.55
C HIS A 12 -21.55 -4.92 -16.22
N ARG A 13 -22.30 -4.97 -15.10
CA ARG A 13 -21.72 -5.34 -13.80
C ARG A 13 -21.41 -6.84 -13.74
N GLN A 14 -22.24 -7.64 -14.40
CA GLN A 14 -22.08 -9.09 -14.43
C GLN A 14 -20.90 -9.55 -15.31
N SER A 15 -20.62 -8.88 -16.44
CA SER A 15 -19.48 -9.24 -17.30
C SER A 15 -18.13 -8.97 -16.61
N TRP A 16 -18.03 -7.86 -15.87
CA TRP A 16 -16.81 -7.50 -15.14
C TRP A 16 -16.55 -8.43 -13.96
N ILE A 17 -17.58 -8.75 -13.16
CA ILE A 17 -17.46 -9.69 -12.03
C ILE A 17 -16.95 -11.05 -12.50
N ARG A 18 -17.43 -11.52 -13.67
CA ARG A 18 -16.95 -12.77 -14.27
C ARG A 18 -15.50 -12.69 -14.72
N ALA A 19 -15.10 -11.60 -15.38
CA ALA A 19 -13.72 -11.42 -15.84
C ALA A 19 -12.72 -11.33 -14.68
N VAL A 20 -13.06 -10.59 -13.62
CA VAL A 20 -12.21 -10.50 -12.43
C VAL A 20 -12.22 -11.78 -11.62
N GLY A 21 -13.37 -12.44 -11.45
CA GLY A 21 -13.43 -13.75 -10.82
C GLY A 21 -12.56 -14.80 -11.53
N ALA A 22 -12.54 -14.79 -12.87
CA ALA A 22 -11.65 -15.66 -13.64
C ALA A 22 -10.16 -15.33 -13.41
N ALA A 23 -9.80 -14.05 -13.36
CA ALA A 23 -8.43 -13.60 -13.12
C ALA A 23 -7.95 -13.87 -11.68
N VAL A 24 -8.82 -13.71 -10.68
CA VAL A 24 -8.55 -14.01 -9.27
C VAL A 24 -8.28 -15.51 -9.10
N LYS A 25 -9.11 -16.35 -9.72
CA LYS A 25 -8.94 -17.81 -9.74
C LYS A 25 -7.64 -18.23 -10.43
N ASP A 26 -7.31 -17.63 -11.56
CA ASP A 26 -6.05 -17.88 -12.28
C ASP A 26 -4.83 -17.44 -11.45
N GLY A 27 -4.93 -16.29 -10.79
CA GLY A 27 -3.93 -15.75 -9.88
C GLY A 27 -3.80 -16.47 -8.54
N LYS A 28 -4.62 -17.50 -8.27
CA LYS A 28 -4.64 -18.27 -7.01
C LYS A 28 -4.75 -17.39 -5.76
N LEU A 29 -5.49 -16.30 -5.85
CA LEU A 29 -5.78 -15.45 -4.70
C LEU A 29 -6.82 -16.16 -3.81
N GLU A 30 -6.62 -16.12 -2.49
CA GLU A 30 -7.52 -16.78 -1.52
C GLU A 30 -8.82 -15.99 -1.27
N ASP A 31 -8.86 -14.72 -1.69
CA ASP A 31 -10.00 -13.84 -1.49
C ASP A 31 -10.90 -13.82 -2.72
N ASP A 32 -12.08 -14.42 -2.60
CA ASP A 32 -13.08 -14.51 -3.67
C ASP A 32 -13.90 -13.20 -3.84
N ASP A 33 -13.77 -12.22 -2.93
CA ASP A 33 -14.52 -10.94 -2.97
C ASP A 33 -13.66 -9.75 -3.41
N VAL A 34 -12.83 -9.93 -4.44
CA VAL A 34 -12.07 -8.82 -5.04
C VAL A 34 -13.02 -7.92 -5.85
N ARG A 35 -13.16 -6.66 -5.43
CA ARG A 35 -14.02 -5.68 -6.10
C ARG A 35 -13.18 -4.70 -6.94
N PRO A 36 -13.80 -3.97 -7.90
CA PRO A 36 -13.06 -2.99 -8.71
C PRO A 36 -12.36 -1.92 -7.86
N HIS A 37 -12.98 -1.58 -6.74
CA HIS A 37 -12.43 -0.61 -5.80
C HIS A 37 -11.13 -1.09 -5.15
N ASP A 38 -10.94 -2.39 -4.99
CA ASP A 38 -9.74 -2.96 -4.39
C ASP A 38 -8.56 -2.87 -5.38
N LEU A 39 -8.79 -3.06 -6.69
CA LEU A 39 -7.77 -2.80 -7.71
C LEU A 39 -7.32 -1.34 -7.72
N ARG A 40 -8.28 -0.41 -7.61
CA ARG A 40 -7.98 1.03 -7.48
C ARG A 40 -7.14 1.31 -6.23
N ARG A 41 -7.47 0.71 -5.09
CA ARG A 41 -6.71 0.84 -3.84
C ARG A 41 -5.29 0.33 -4.01
N THR A 42 -5.12 -0.85 -4.60
CA THR A 42 -3.79 -1.44 -4.86
C THR A 42 -2.94 -0.55 -5.77
N ALA A 43 -3.51 0.02 -6.83
CA ALA A 43 -2.79 0.94 -7.71
C ALA A 43 -2.30 2.18 -6.97
N ILE A 44 -3.16 2.80 -6.15
CA ILE A 44 -2.81 3.99 -5.34
C ILE A 44 -1.69 3.64 -4.35
N THR A 45 -1.80 2.51 -3.63
CA THR A 45 -0.75 2.05 -2.71
C THR A 45 0.57 1.82 -3.42
N ARG A 46 0.58 1.22 -4.61
CA ARG A 46 1.82 1.00 -5.36
C ARG A 46 2.47 2.32 -5.77
N TRP A 47 1.68 3.28 -6.25
CA TRP A 47 2.19 4.59 -6.63
C TRP A 47 2.80 5.34 -5.44
N THR A 48 2.16 5.29 -4.26
CA THR A 48 2.71 5.89 -3.04
C THR A 48 3.99 5.17 -2.60
N THR A 49 4.04 3.84 -2.65
CA THR A 49 5.25 3.05 -2.34
C THR A 49 6.41 3.35 -3.29
N PHE A 50 6.14 3.59 -4.58
CA PHE A 50 7.17 4.01 -5.54
C PHE A 50 7.62 5.47 -5.37
N GLY A 51 7.06 6.20 -4.40
CA GLY A 51 7.42 7.60 -4.15
C GLY A 51 6.90 8.57 -5.20
N ILE A 52 5.84 8.20 -5.94
CA ILE A 52 5.20 9.14 -6.87
C ILE A 52 4.62 10.30 -6.04
N PRO A 53 4.88 11.57 -6.43
CA PRO A 53 4.38 12.72 -5.71
C PRO A 53 2.89 12.65 -5.45
N ARG A 54 2.51 12.94 -4.20
CA ARG A 54 1.14 12.90 -3.70
C ARG A 54 0.14 13.60 -4.61
N ASP A 55 0.50 14.78 -5.12
CA ASP A 55 -0.38 15.60 -5.94
C ASP A 55 -0.73 14.90 -7.26
N ILE A 56 0.24 14.21 -7.86
CA ILE A 56 0.06 13.42 -9.08
C ILE A 56 -0.88 12.24 -8.80
N VAL A 57 -0.66 11.53 -7.69
CA VAL A 57 -1.52 10.39 -7.31
C VAL A 57 -2.94 10.86 -7.01
N MET A 58 -3.12 11.99 -6.35
CA MET A 58 -4.44 12.56 -6.06
C MET A 58 -5.20 12.97 -7.32
N ILE A 59 -4.51 13.59 -8.29
CA ILE A 59 -5.10 13.93 -9.59
C ILE A 59 -5.50 12.66 -10.34
N ALA A 60 -4.60 11.68 -10.45
CA ALA A 60 -4.84 10.44 -11.17
C ALA A 60 -5.96 9.58 -10.55
N SER A 61 -6.05 9.57 -9.21
CA SER A 61 -7.11 8.86 -8.49
C SER A 61 -8.41 9.66 -8.36
N GLY A 62 -8.42 10.96 -8.65
CA GLY A 62 -9.59 11.81 -8.48
C GLY A 62 -9.96 12.10 -7.02
N HIS A 63 -8.99 12.07 -6.10
CA HIS A 63 -9.22 12.46 -4.71
C HIS A 63 -9.25 13.98 -4.56
N LYS A 64 -10.37 14.52 -4.03
CA LYS A 64 -10.52 15.96 -3.74
C LYS A 64 -9.93 16.38 -2.39
N ARG A 65 -9.80 15.44 -1.45
CA ARG A 65 -9.35 15.69 -0.07
C ARG A 65 -8.14 14.83 0.24
N GLY A 66 -7.16 15.44 0.88
CA GLY A 66 -5.94 14.79 1.31
C GLY A 66 -6.15 13.63 2.28
N SER A 67 -7.07 13.78 3.23
CA SER A 67 -7.33 12.78 4.27
C SER A 67 -7.73 11.40 3.75
N VAL A 68 -8.34 11.33 2.56
CA VAL A 68 -8.72 10.06 1.91
C VAL A 68 -7.50 9.39 1.26
N HIS A 69 -6.51 10.18 0.86
CA HIS A 69 -5.27 9.70 0.26
C HIS A 69 -4.23 9.29 1.32
N ASP A 70 -4.21 9.98 2.46
CA ASP A 70 -3.21 9.75 3.51
C ASP A 70 -3.32 8.33 4.12
N GLY A 71 -4.49 7.67 4.00
CA GLY A 71 -4.66 6.27 4.38
C GLY A 71 -3.89 5.24 3.52
N TYR A 72 -3.28 5.66 2.41
CA TYR A 72 -2.41 4.81 1.57
C TYR A 72 -0.91 5.03 1.86
N LEU A 73 -0.58 5.90 2.80
CA LEU A 73 0.80 6.13 3.23
C LEU A 73 1.20 5.02 4.22
N ASN A 74 1.70 3.92 3.69
CA ASN A 74 2.36 2.88 4.48
C ASN A 74 3.86 3.12 4.41
N PHE A 75 4.40 3.84 5.40
CA PHE A 75 5.84 4.03 5.53
C PHE A 75 6.47 2.78 6.13
N SER A 76 7.52 2.27 5.51
CA SER A 76 8.33 1.23 6.15
C SER A 76 9.18 1.83 7.28
N ASP A 77 9.60 1.01 8.23
CA ASP A 77 10.47 1.45 9.32
C ASP A 77 11.76 2.05 8.78
N GLU A 78 12.32 1.50 7.70
CA GLU A 78 13.52 2.04 7.06
C GLU A 78 13.27 3.43 6.46
N GLN A 79 12.11 3.65 5.84
CA GLN A 79 11.74 4.96 5.30
C GLN A 79 11.57 6.00 6.40
N LEU A 80 10.98 5.60 7.53
CA LEU A 80 10.88 6.46 8.70
C LEU A 80 12.27 6.77 9.26
N VAL A 81 13.07 5.75 9.58
CA VAL A 81 14.43 5.94 10.11
C VAL A 81 15.27 6.85 9.20
N SER A 82 15.26 6.61 7.90
CA SER A 82 16.00 7.43 6.93
C SER A 82 15.51 8.89 6.89
N ALA A 83 14.20 9.11 6.96
CA ALA A 83 13.63 10.47 7.01
C ALA A 83 14.02 11.21 8.30
N PHE A 84 14.01 10.51 9.44
CA PHE A 84 14.40 11.10 10.72
C PHE A 84 15.92 11.34 10.82
N GLU A 85 16.75 10.46 10.25
CA GLU A 85 18.20 10.66 10.16
C GLU A 85 18.54 11.87 9.27
N SER A 86 17.91 11.97 8.09
CA SER A 86 18.12 13.10 7.16
C SER A 86 17.61 14.43 7.72
N ALA A 87 16.59 14.40 8.58
CA ALA A 87 16.14 15.56 9.35
C ALA A 87 17.01 15.88 10.57
N GLY A 88 18.04 15.07 10.87
CA GLY A 88 18.91 15.25 12.03
C GLY A 88 18.23 14.99 13.37
N LEU A 89 17.07 14.32 13.38
CA LEU A 89 16.26 14.04 14.56
C LEU A 89 16.71 12.76 15.29
N ILE A 90 17.39 11.86 14.57
CA ILE A 90 18.01 10.67 15.14
C ILE A 90 19.46 10.65 14.67
N SER A 91 20.40 10.44 15.61
CA SER A 91 21.79 10.16 15.29
C SER A 91 22.07 8.68 15.47
N THR A 92 22.86 8.07 14.58
CA THR A 92 23.45 6.74 14.85
C THR A 92 24.14 6.78 16.21
N PRO A 93 23.90 5.80 17.10
CA PRO A 93 24.51 5.81 18.43
C PRO A 93 26.03 5.85 18.28
N LYS A 94 26.68 6.84 18.92
CA LYS A 94 28.15 6.90 18.98
C LYS A 94 28.66 5.55 19.49
N ALA A 95 29.45 4.85 18.69
CA ALA A 95 30.09 3.61 19.10
C ALA A 95 30.83 3.85 20.41
N LYS A 96 30.50 3.06 21.45
CA LYS A 96 31.23 3.11 22.73
C LYS A 96 32.70 2.80 22.44
N PRO A 97 33.66 3.63 22.89
CA PRO A 97 35.06 3.31 22.70
C PRO A 97 35.36 1.98 23.38
N VAL A 98 35.81 1.01 22.59
CA VAL A 98 36.27 -0.29 23.09
C VAL A 98 37.52 -0.03 23.90
N LYS A 99 37.45 -0.18 25.23
CA LYS A 99 38.62 -0.12 26.10
C LYS A 99 39.49 -1.35 25.78
N SER A 100 40.56 -1.17 25.02
CA SER A 100 41.60 -2.19 24.91
C SER A 100 42.21 -2.39 26.29
N LYS A 101 42.06 -3.59 26.87
CA LYS A 101 42.86 -3.99 28.04
C LYS A 101 44.32 -3.99 27.60
N ALA A 102 45.14 -3.16 28.25
CA ALA A 102 46.58 -3.29 28.15
C ALA A 102 46.97 -4.69 28.67
N ALA A 103 47.63 -5.47 27.81
CA ALA A 103 48.26 -6.71 28.21
C ALA A 103 49.44 -6.37 29.13
N VAL A 104 49.45 -6.95 30.33
CA VAL A 104 50.57 -6.94 31.28
C VAL A 104 51.26 -8.28 31.17
#